data_AF-A0A2A2LYX3-F1
#
_entry.id   AF-A0A2A2LYX3-F1
#
_cell.length_a   1.000
_cell.length_b   1.000
_cell.length_c   1.000
_cell.angle_alpha   90.00
_cell.angle_beta   90.00
_cell.angle_gamma   90.00
#
_symmetry.space_group_name_H-M   'P 1'
#
loop_
_entity.id
_entity.type
_entity.pdbx_description
1 polymer ?
#
loop_
_entity_poly.entity_id
_entity_poly.type
_entity_poly.pdbx_seq_one_letter_code
_entity_poly.pdbx_strand_id
1 'polypeptide(L)'
;MRITLSSYFLVLLNSACKSYANFTEYVDDDNNIFELLDSQISGKCSVEKKDSASLFVKYEEDQRVKELGFYFQTNEVKVKHGDELRWQLSKLVFKEHNKEDGLSIKFESDNSSIIMSAPLNQKYVCKDKINVTLHHKEYSNIIVTFSPEIDLQPYGPKSNFYLCERTRKRSLKESFDSRMTVFSGVIMGFAAIGSLIGHSVRRHFIPERKQIYESIVGT
;
A
#
# COMPACT_ATOMS: atom_id res chain seq x y z
N MET A 1 -7.87 -8.00 -21.35
CA MET A 1 -8.65 -8.13 -20.11
C MET A 1 -7.92 -7.47 -18.93
N ARG A 2 -8.50 -6.39 -18.40
CA ARG A 2 -8.07 -5.67 -17.19
C ARG A 2 -9.29 -5.48 -16.26
N ILE A 3 -9.05 -5.33 -14.96
CA ILE A 3 -10.08 -5.15 -13.91
C ILE A 3 -9.63 -3.96 -13.04
N THR A 4 -10.45 -2.98 -12.61
CA THR A 4 -9.93 -1.67 -12.10
C THR A 4 -10.14 -1.34 -10.61
N LEU A 5 -11.29 -1.61 -9.97
CA LEU A 5 -11.53 -1.50 -8.52
C LEU A 5 -11.32 -0.07 -7.91
N SER A 6 -12.25 0.86 -8.17
CA SER A 6 -12.38 2.26 -7.65
C SER A 6 -13.41 2.38 -6.49
N SER A 7 -13.92 3.57 -6.12
CA SER A 7 -14.36 3.89 -4.74
C SER A 7 -15.86 4.11 -4.40
N TYR A 8 -16.49 3.24 -3.59
CA TYR A 8 -17.66 3.49 -2.69
C TYR A 8 -17.70 2.64 -1.38
N PHE A 9 -18.41 3.14 -0.36
CA PHE A 9 -18.53 2.54 0.98
C PHE A 9 -19.34 1.23 1.02
N LEU A 10 -18.77 0.17 1.59
CA LEU A 10 -19.48 -1.06 1.96
C LEU A 10 -19.26 -1.42 3.43
N VAL A 11 -20.35 -1.76 4.12
CA VAL A 11 -20.36 -2.22 5.52
C VAL A 11 -21.07 -3.56 5.58
N LEU A 12 -20.31 -4.66 5.59
CA LEU A 12 -20.89 -5.95 5.92
C LEU A 12 -21.25 -5.95 7.41
N LEU A 13 -22.56 -5.99 7.68
CA LEU A 13 -23.13 -5.99 9.03
C LEU A 13 -23.35 -7.44 9.49
N ASN A 14 -22.34 -8.01 10.14
CA ASN A 14 -22.55 -9.02 11.18
C ASN A 14 -21.64 -8.71 12.37
N SER A 15 -22.16 -8.91 13.58
CA SER A 15 -21.78 -8.17 14.80
C SER A 15 -20.32 -8.28 15.30
N ALA A 16 -19.51 -9.18 14.74
CA ALA A 16 -18.08 -9.33 15.07
C ALA A 16 -17.12 -8.75 14.01
N CYS A 17 -17.61 -8.41 12.81
CA CYS A 17 -16.77 -8.15 11.65
C CYS A 17 -17.40 -7.10 10.74
N LYS A 18 -16.79 -5.91 10.71
CA LYS A 18 -17.02 -4.91 9.66
C LYS A 18 -15.80 -4.93 8.75
N SER A 19 -15.85 -5.78 7.72
CA SER A 19 -14.89 -5.71 6.62
C SER A 19 -15.25 -4.54 5.72
N TYR A 20 -14.49 -3.46 5.84
CA TYR A 20 -14.55 -2.35 4.90
C TYR A 20 -13.61 -2.68 3.75
N ALA A 21 -14.17 -2.81 2.55
CA ALA A 21 -13.40 -3.04 1.34
C ALA A 21 -14.13 -2.39 0.17
N ASN A 22 -13.34 -1.73 -0.68
CA ASN A 22 -13.80 -0.70 -1.58
C ASN A 22 -13.54 -1.12 -3.04
N PHE A 23 -14.60 -1.23 -3.85
CA PHE A 23 -14.54 -1.80 -5.21
C PHE A 23 -15.58 -1.19 -6.16
N THR A 24 -15.14 -0.64 -7.29
CA THR A 24 -15.99 -0.25 -8.44
C THR A 24 -15.21 -0.43 -9.77
N GLU A 25 -15.84 -0.38 -10.93
CA GLU A 25 -15.16 -0.37 -12.25
C GLU A 25 -14.31 -1.62 -12.58
N TYR A 26 -14.84 -2.46 -13.45
CA TYR A 26 -14.03 -3.24 -14.40
C TYR A 26 -13.85 -2.39 -15.67
N VAL A 27 -12.65 -2.40 -16.26
CA VAL A 27 -12.35 -1.66 -17.50
C VAL A 27 -11.68 -2.63 -18.45
N ASP A 28 -12.40 -3.10 -19.47
CA ASP A 28 -11.79 -3.94 -20.49
C ASP A 28 -10.84 -3.15 -21.38
N ASP A 29 -10.08 -3.85 -22.24
CA ASP A 29 -9.21 -3.20 -23.22
C ASP A 29 -9.99 -2.33 -24.25
N ASP A 30 -11.32 -2.48 -24.33
CA ASP A 30 -12.24 -1.65 -25.14
C ASP A 30 -12.83 -0.42 -24.40
N ASN A 31 -12.32 -0.05 -23.22
CA ASN A 31 -12.81 1.08 -22.38
C ASN A 31 -14.27 0.97 -21.88
N ASN A 32 -14.95 -0.17 -22.02
CA ASN A 32 -16.26 -0.38 -21.41
C ASN A 32 -16.15 -0.40 -19.88
N ILE A 33 -16.81 0.57 -19.23
CA ILE A 33 -16.87 0.71 -17.78
C ILE A 33 -18.02 -0.14 -17.25
N PHE A 34 -17.70 -1.23 -16.56
CA PHE A 34 -18.70 -2.05 -15.87
C PHE A 34 -18.82 -1.63 -14.40
N GLU A 35 -20.00 -1.12 -14.03
CA GLU A 35 -20.33 -0.78 -12.66
C GLU A 35 -20.67 -2.04 -11.86
N LEU A 36 -20.04 -2.21 -10.69
CA LEU A 36 -20.24 -3.36 -9.78
C LEU A 36 -21.60 -3.32 -9.04
N LEU A 37 -22.58 -2.56 -9.53
CA LEU A 37 -23.86 -2.29 -8.86
C LEU A 37 -24.76 -3.53 -8.76
N ASP A 38 -24.77 -4.39 -9.78
CA ASP A 38 -25.48 -5.68 -9.78
C ASP A 38 -24.62 -6.84 -9.22
N SER A 39 -23.50 -6.55 -8.56
CA SER A 39 -22.63 -7.61 -8.01
C SER A 39 -23.13 -8.14 -6.66
N GLN A 40 -23.28 -9.46 -6.56
CA GLN A 40 -23.54 -10.14 -5.30
C GLN A 40 -22.22 -10.26 -4.50
N ILE A 41 -22.09 -9.40 -3.50
CA ILE A 41 -20.98 -9.44 -2.54
C ILE A 41 -21.33 -10.38 -1.39
N SER A 42 -20.44 -11.32 -1.10
CA SER A 42 -20.54 -12.26 0.02
C SER A 42 -19.19 -12.44 0.70
N GLY A 43 -19.15 -12.89 1.95
CA GLY A 43 -17.87 -13.07 2.64
C GLY A 43 -17.97 -13.93 3.90
N LYS A 44 -16.85 -14.57 4.24
CA LYS A 44 -16.65 -15.23 5.53
C LYS A 44 -15.76 -14.36 6.39
N CYS A 45 -16.27 -13.95 7.54
CA CYS A 45 -15.45 -13.27 8.53
C CYS A 45 -14.71 -14.26 9.43
N SER A 46 -13.51 -13.87 9.84
CA SER A 46 -12.72 -14.61 10.81
C SER A 46 -13.33 -14.52 12.21
N VAL A 47 -13.54 -15.66 12.86
CA VAL A 47 -14.06 -15.70 14.24
C VAL A 47 -12.94 -15.46 15.26
N GLU A 48 -11.72 -15.89 14.93
CA GLU A 48 -10.54 -15.75 15.79
C GLU A 48 -9.51 -14.79 15.21
N LYS A 49 -8.52 -14.38 16.02
CA LYS A 49 -7.40 -13.53 15.57
C LYS A 49 -6.39 -14.23 14.66
N LYS A 50 -6.48 -15.57 14.55
CA LYS A 50 -5.60 -16.40 13.69
C LYS A 50 -6.35 -17.14 12.57
N ASP A 51 -7.66 -16.94 12.43
CA ASP A 51 -8.46 -17.54 11.36
C ASP A 51 -8.44 -16.67 10.08
N SER A 52 -8.79 -17.31 8.98
CA SER A 52 -8.90 -16.73 7.65
C SER A 52 -10.22 -15.99 7.45
N ALA A 53 -10.15 -14.83 6.83
CA ALA A 53 -11.31 -14.13 6.30
C ALA A 53 -11.31 -14.19 4.77
N SER A 54 -12.48 -14.18 4.15
CA SER A 54 -12.60 -14.13 2.70
C SER A 54 -13.75 -13.23 2.26
N LEU A 55 -13.59 -12.63 1.09
CA LEU A 55 -14.61 -11.83 0.43
C LEU A 55 -14.72 -12.31 -1.02
N PHE A 56 -15.95 -12.43 -1.52
CA PHE A 56 -16.26 -12.86 -2.86
C PHE A 56 -17.20 -11.85 -3.50
N VAL A 57 -16.84 -11.39 -4.68
CA VAL A 57 -17.64 -10.48 -5.51
C VAL A 57 -18.06 -11.26 -6.74
N LYS A 58 -19.35 -11.52 -6.89
CA LYS A 58 -19.93 -12.24 -8.03
C LYS A 58 -20.68 -11.26 -8.91
N TYR A 59 -20.47 -11.32 -10.21
CA TYR A 59 -21.25 -10.58 -11.20
C TYR A 59 -21.56 -11.49 -12.39
N GLU A 60 -22.60 -11.14 -13.13
CA GLU A 60 -23.05 -11.88 -14.31
C GLU A 60 -22.99 -10.97 -15.53
N GLU A 61 -22.48 -11.51 -16.63
CA GLU A 61 -22.24 -10.79 -17.88
C GLU A 61 -22.42 -11.79 -19.02
N ASP A 62 -23.39 -11.55 -19.90
CA ASP A 62 -23.69 -12.36 -21.09
C ASP A 62 -23.61 -13.88 -20.86
N GLN A 63 -24.46 -14.37 -19.95
CA GLN A 63 -24.56 -15.77 -19.50
C GLN A 63 -23.33 -16.34 -18.75
N ARG A 64 -22.27 -15.55 -18.54
CA ARG A 64 -21.10 -15.95 -17.77
C ARG A 64 -21.16 -15.38 -16.35
N VAL A 65 -20.97 -16.25 -15.36
CA VAL A 65 -20.83 -15.84 -13.96
C VAL A 65 -19.36 -15.68 -13.65
N LYS A 66 -18.95 -14.44 -13.34
CA LYS A 66 -17.59 -14.07 -12.99
C LYS A 66 -17.51 -13.85 -11.46
N GLU A 67 -16.56 -14.51 -10.80
CA GLU A 67 -16.37 -14.46 -9.33
C GLU A 67 -14.93 -14.05 -9.02
N LEU A 68 -14.76 -12.94 -8.28
CA LEU A 68 -13.48 -12.48 -7.76
C LEU A 68 -13.41 -12.73 -6.25
N GLY A 69 -12.53 -13.65 -5.84
CA GLY A 69 -12.30 -14.05 -4.46
C GLY A 69 -11.02 -13.45 -3.88
N PHE A 70 -11.16 -12.78 -2.75
CA PHE A 70 -10.11 -12.18 -1.93
C PHE A 70 -9.93 -13.02 -0.66
N TYR A 71 -8.72 -13.52 -0.43
CA TYR A 71 -8.40 -14.34 0.74
C TYR A 71 -7.44 -13.60 1.67
N PHE A 72 -7.88 -13.39 2.90
CA PHE A 72 -7.15 -12.72 3.95
C PHE A 72 -6.71 -13.71 5.03
N GLN A 73 -5.47 -13.59 5.46
CA GLN A 73 -4.87 -14.39 6.52
C GLN A 73 -4.12 -13.48 7.48
N THR A 74 -3.94 -13.93 8.71
CA THR A 74 -3.11 -13.24 9.71
C THR A 74 -1.78 -13.98 9.89
N ASN A 75 -0.68 -13.24 9.94
CA ASN A 75 0.64 -13.80 10.16
C ASN A 75 1.47 -12.91 11.10
N GLU A 76 2.36 -13.51 11.87
CA GLU A 76 3.27 -12.80 12.78
C GLU A 76 4.53 -12.41 12.00
N VAL A 77 4.82 -11.12 11.95
CA VAL A 77 5.93 -10.56 11.17
C VAL A 77 6.93 -9.91 12.13
N LYS A 78 8.19 -10.35 12.04
CA LYS A 78 9.31 -9.74 12.78
C LYS A 78 9.52 -8.29 12.34
N VAL A 79 9.29 -7.36 13.26
CA VAL A 79 9.59 -5.93 13.09
C VAL A 79 10.70 -5.51 14.06
N LYS A 80 11.24 -4.30 13.90
CA LYS A 80 12.40 -3.81 14.69
C LYS A 80 12.20 -3.79 16.21
N HIS A 81 10.96 -3.89 16.69
CA HIS A 81 10.60 -3.81 18.10
C HIS A 81 9.84 -5.06 18.61
N GLY A 82 9.98 -6.20 17.94
CA GLY A 82 9.36 -7.47 18.31
C GLY A 82 8.53 -8.09 17.18
N ASP A 83 7.69 -9.07 17.51
CA ASP A 83 6.77 -9.69 16.55
C ASP A 83 5.45 -8.89 16.49
N GLU A 84 5.03 -8.51 15.28
CA GLU A 84 3.78 -7.80 15.02
C GLU A 84 2.80 -8.70 14.25
N LEU A 85 1.60 -8.91 14.81
CA LEU A 85 0.54 -9.63 14.13
C LEU A 85 -0.08 -8.74 13.04
N ARG A 86 0.06 -9.17 11.78
CA ARG A 86 -0.40 -8.45 10.59
C ARG A 86 -1.46 -9.26 9.85
N TRP A 87 -2.47 -8.58 9.33
CA TRP A 87 -3.33 -9.17 8.30
C TRP A 87 -2.67 -9.00 6.92
N GLN A 88 -2.92 -9.96 6.04
CA GLN A 88 -2.32 -10.07 4.71
C GLN A 88 -3.39 -10.49 3.71
N LEU A 89 -3.48 -9.82 2.57
CA LEU A 89 -4.16 -10.35 1.38
C LEU A 89 -3.21 -11.37 0.75
N SER A 90 -3.43 -12.65 1.03
CA SER A 90 -2.51 -13.72 0.65
C SER A 90 -2.82 -14.33 -0.72
N LYS A 91 -4.07 -14.22 -1.18
CA LYS A 91 -4.45 -14.73 -2.50
C LYS A 91 -5.62 -13.97 -3.12
N LEU A 92 -5.51 -13.75 -4.43
CA LEU A 92 -6.62 -13.42 -5.31
C LEU A 92 -6.92 -14.61 -6.22
N VAL A 93 -8.21 -14.88 -6.42
CA VAL A 93 -8.69 -15.91 -7.34
C VAL A 93 -9.79 -15.28 -8.20
N PHE A 94 -9.64 -15.35 -9.51
CA PHE A 94 -10.71 -15.02 -10.45
C PHE A 94 -11.24 -16.33 -11.03
N LYS A 95 -12.56 -16.49 -11.06
CA LYS A 95 -13.25 -17.59 -11.73
C LYS A 95 -14.20 -17.03 -12.76
N GLU A 96 -14.30 -17.70 -13.89
CA GLU A 96 -15.32 -17.48 -14.90
C GLU A 96 -16.03 -18.81 -15.13
N HIS A 97 -17.36 -18.82 -15.08
CA HIS A 97 -18.19 -19.99 -15.27
C HIS A 97 -19.22 -19.72 -16.36
N ASN A 98 -19.19 -20.49 -17.45
CA ASN A 98 -20.21 -20.41 -18.49
C ASN A 98 -21.44 -21.21 -18.07
N LYS A 99 -22.63 -20.59 -18.07
CA LYS A 99 -23.90 -21.26 -17.75
C LYS A 99 -24.32 -22.27 -18.81
N GLU A 100 -23.95 -22.08 -20.07
CA GLU A 100 -24.36 -22.98 -21.16
C GLU A 100 -23.51 -24.26 -21.21
N ASP A 101 -22.19 -24.13 -21.26
CA ASP A 101 -21.27 -25.29 -21.36
C ASP A 101 -20.95 -25.96 -20.02
N GLY A 102 -21.29 -25.32 -18.90
CA GLY A 102 -20.86 -25.73 -17.56
C GLY A 102 -19.36 -25.59 -17.29
N LEU A 103 -18.57 -25.14 -18.27
CA LEU A 103 -17.13 -24.92 -18.15
C LEU A 103 -16.82 -23.89 -17.06
N SER A 104 -15.72 -24.10 -16.33
CA SER A 104 -15.20 -23.13 -15.37
C SER A 104 -13.69 -22.96 -15.51
N ILE A 105 -13.25 -21.71 -15.60
CA ILE A 105 -11.85 -21.31 -15.74
C ILE A 105 -11.44 -20.57 -14.47
N LYS A 106 -10.25 -20.84 -13.94
CA LYS A 106 -9.80 -20.32 -12.64
C LYS A 106 -8.37 -19.77 -12.71
N PHE A 107 -8.25 -18.45 -12.62
CA PHE A 107 -6.98 -17.74 -12.55
C PHE A 107 -6.60 -17.47 -11.09
N GLU A 108 -5.33 -17.62 -10.73
CA GLU A 108 -4.86 -17.44 -9.35
C GLU A 108 -3.62 -16.52 -9.28
N SER A 109 -3.50 -15.72 -8.23
CA SER A 109 -2.27 -14.99 -7.93
C SER A 109 -1.18 -15.92 -7.40
N ASP A 110 0.09 -15.55 -7.60
CA ASP A 110 1.24 -16.29 -7.07
C ASP A 110 1.19 -16.43 -5.53
N ASN A 111 1.09 -17.67 -5.05
CA ASN A 111 0.98 -18.01 -3.62
C ASN A 111 2.21 -17.58 -2.78
N SER A 112 3.31 -17.17 -3.41
CA SER A 112 4.54 -16.70 -2.76
C SER A 112 4.57 -15.19 -2.50
N SER A 113 3.65 -14.42 -3.09
CA SER A 113 3.63 -12.96 -3.01
C SER A 113 2.56 -12.45 -2.05
N ILE A 114 2.97 -11.69 -1.03
CA ILE A 114 2.03 -10.97 -0.16
C ILE A 114 1.57 -9.73 -0.93
N ILE A 115 0.31 -9.71 -1.35
CA ILE A 115 -0.24 -8.66 -2.22
C ILE A 115 -0.37 -7.35 -1.45
N MET A 116 -0.95 -7.41 -0.25
CA MET A 116 -1.09 -6.27 0.67
C MET A 116 -0.95 -6.77 2.10
N SER A 117 -0.41 -5.93 3.01
CA SER A 117 -0.38 -6.24 4.44
C SER A 117 -0.45 -4.98 5.31
N ALA A 118 -1.05 -5.13 6.49
CA ALA A 118 -1.13 -4.10 7.52
C ALA A 118 -1.21 -4.74 8.93
N PRO A 119 -0.87 -4.01 10.00
CA PRO A 119 -1.07 -4.46 11.38
C PRO A 119 -2.54 -4.83 11.63
N LEU A 120 -2.79 -5.90 12.42
CA LEU A 120 -4.13 -6.48 12.60
C LEU A 120 -5.21 -5.45 12.97
N ASN A 121 -4.82 -4.45 13.76
CA ASN A 121 -5.68 -3.44 14.36
C ASN A 121 -5.69 -2.09 13.60
N GLN A 122 -5.27 -2.06 12.32
CA GLN A 122 -5.17 -0.83 11.54
C GLN A 122 -5.83 -0.97 10.15
N LYS A 123 -6.49 0.11 9.71
CA LYS A 123 -7.02 0.24 8.35
C LYS A 123 -5.87 0.48 7.37
N TYR A 124 -5.72 -0.35 6.34
CA TYR A 124 -4.78 -0.11 5.26
C TYR A 124 -5.32 0.97 4.32
N VAL A 125 -4.48 1.94 4.00
CA VAL A 125 -4.79 3.07 3.10
C VAL A 125 -3.69 3.16 2.05
N CYS A 126 -4.04 3.15 0.76
CA CYS A 126 -3.08 3.34 -0.33
C CYS A 126 -3.63 4.28 -1.41
N LYS A 127 -2.88 5.35 -1.71
CA LYS A 127 -3.25 6.37 -2.71
C LYS A 127 -2.63 6.12 -4.09
N ASP A 128 -1.98 4.98 -4.25
CA ASP A 128 -1.32 4.58 -5.50
C ASP A 128 -1.98 3.31 -6.04
N LYS A 129 -2.10 3.23 -7.36
CA LYS A 129 -2.58 2.05 -8.09
C LYS A 129 -1.72 0.82 -7.78
N ILE A 130 -2.37 -0.31 -7.50
CA ILE A 130 -1.72 -1.62 -7.30
C ILE A 130 -2.16 -2.55 -8.44
N ASN A 131 -1.21 -3.26 -9.06
CA ASN A 131 -1.52 -4.25 -10.08
C ASN A 131 -1.14 -5.64 -9.56
N VAL A 132 -1.98 -6.64 -9.82
CA VAL A 132 -1.75 -8.04 -9.50
C VAL A 132 -2.02 -8.88 -10.73
N THR A 133 -1.05 -9.71 -11.10
CA THR A 133 -1.20 -10.66 -12.20
C THR A 133 -1.82 -11.95 -11.66
N LEU A 134 -2.83 -12.46 -12.36
CA LEU A 134 -3.42 -13.77 -12.14
C LEU A 134 -3.02 -14.71 -13.27
N HIS A 135 -2.57 -15.91 -12.90
CA HIS A 135 -2.00 -16.89 -13.80
C HIS A 135 -2.97 -18.05 -14.07
N HIS A 136 -2.92 -18.58 -15.29
CA HIS A 136 -3.53 -19.84 -15.69
C HIS A 136 -2.50 -20.70 -16.41
N LYS A 137 -2.72 -22.02 -16.50
CA LYS A 137 -1.78 -22.95 -17.18
C LYS A 137 -1.85 -22.84 -18.71
N GLU A 138 -3.05 -22.59 -19.22
CA GLU A 138 -3.40 -22.73 -20.65
C GLU A 138 -3.91 -21.42 -21.28
N TYR A 139 -4.17 -20.38 -20.47
CA TYR A 139 -4.70 -19.08 -20.92
C TYR A 139 -3.74 -17.95 -20.58
N SER A 140 -3.83 -16.85 -21.32
CA SER A 140 -3.07 -15.63 -21.05
C SER A 140 -3.36 -15.07 -19.65
N ASN A 141 -2.33 -14.57 -18.99
CA ASN A 141 -2.46 -13.96 -17.66
C ASN A 141 -3.42 -12.75 -17.67
N ILE A 142 -4.21 -12.61 -16.61
CA ILE A 142 -5.14 -11.49 -16.40
C ILE A 142 -4.50 -10.51 -15.41
N ILE A 143 -4.68 -9.19 -15.61
CA ILE A 143 -4.17 -8.17 -14.67
C ILE A 143 -5.33 -7.51 -13.91
N VAL A 144 -5.40 -7.78 -12.61
CA VAL A 144 -6.26 -7.06 -11.68
C VAL A 144 -5.56 -5.79 -11.23
N THR A 145 -6.07 -4.65 -11.64
CA THR A 145 -5.77 -3.34 -11.09
C THR A 145 -6.66 -3.09 -9.86
N PHE A 146 -6.08 -2.45 -8.86
CA PHE A 146 -6.77 -1.67 -7.83
C PHE A 146 -6.52 -0.19 -8.11
N SER A 147 -7.59 0.58 -8.25
CA SER A 147 -7.57 2.03 -8.45
C SER A 147 -7.02 2.71 -7.18
N PRO A 148 -6.41 3.90 -7.27
CA PRO A 148 -6.00 4.66 -6.08
C PRO A 148 -7.17 4.94 -5.12
N GLU A 149 -6.81 5.24 -3.87
CA GLU A 149 -7.74 5.39 -2.72
C GLU A 149 -8.29 4.04 -2.19
N ILE A 150 -7.41 3.03 -2.23
CA ILE A 150 -7.63 1.70 -1.68
C ILE A 150 -7.73 1.79 -0.15
N ASP A 151 -8.90 1.48 0.36
CA ASP A 151 -9.23 1.45 1.79
C ASP A 151 -9.67 0.03 2.19
N LEU A 152 -8.88 -0.63 3.04
CA LEU A 152 -9.11 -2.02 3.46
C LEU A 152 -8.98 -2.21 4.97
N GLN A 153 -9.96 -2.86 5.58
CA GLN A 153 -9.94 -3.25 6.99
C GLN A 153 -10.68 -4.58 7.19
N PRO A 154 -10.02 -5.74 6.96
CA PRO A 154 -10.65 -7.05 7.06
C PRO A 154 -10.88 -7.53 8.50
N TYR A 155 -10.17 -6.95 9.50
CA TYR A 155 -10.28 -7.32 10.91
C TYR A 155 -10.47 -6.09 11.79
N GLY A 156 -11.57 -6.04 12.56
CA GLY A 156 -11.79 -5.19 13.74
C GLY A 156 -11.81 -3.66 13.54
N PRO A 157 -12.87 -2.93 13.98
CA PRO A 157 -12.90 -1.47 13.90
C PRO A 157 -11.92 -0.81 14.90
N LYS A 158 -10.95 -0.04 14.39
CA LYS A 158 -10.15 0.95 15.14
C LYS A 158 -9.83 2.16 14.27
N SER A 159 -9.55 3.29 14.92
CA SER A 159 -9.34 4.62 14.32
C SER A 159 -7.96 4.86 13.69
N ASN A 160 -7.03 3.91 13.80
CA ASN A 160 -5.66 4.07 13.30
C ASN A 160 -5.52 3.57 11.86
N PHE A 161 -4.87 4.35 11.00
CA PHE A 161 -4.56 3.99 9.62
C PHE A 161 -3.10 3.58 9.45
N TYR A 162 -2.87 2.61 8.57
CA TYR A 162 -1.57 2.17 8.08
C TYR A 162 -1.43 2.60 6.62
N LEU A 163 -0.53 3.55 6.36
CA LEU A 163 -0.27 4.01 5.00
C LEU A 163 0.64 3.00 4.28
N CYS A 164 0.23 2.55 3.09
CA CYS A 164 1.02 1.63 2.28
C CYS A 164 2.43 2.19 2.00
N GLU A 165 3.43 1.31 1.90
CA GLU A 165 4.83 1.74 1.80
C GLU A 165 5.11 2.60 0.55
N ARG A 166 4.39 2.34 -0.55
CA ARG A 166 4.47 3.11 -1.79
C ARG A 166 4.04 4.57 -1.59
N THR A 167 2.85 4.80 -1.05
CA THR A 167 2.36 6.15 -0.77
C THR A 167 3.21 6.83 0.30
N ARG A 168 3.65 6.09 1.33
CA ARG A 168 4.58 6.61 2.35
C ARG A 168 5.89 7.11 1.73
N LYS A 169 6.51 6.33 0.83
CA LYS A 169 7.72 6.73 0.10
C LYS A 169 7.46 7.96 -0.78
N ARG A 170 6.30 8.03 -1.44
CA ARG A 170 5.90 9.16 -2.27
C ARG A 170 5.74 10.45 -1.46
N SER A 171 4.96 10.43 -0.39
CA SER A 171 4.75 11.61 0.47
C SER A 171 6.02 12.07 1.19
N LEU A 172 6.94 11.15 1.52
CA LEU A 172 8.27 11.52 2.02
C LEU A 172 9.10 12.24 0.94
N LYS A 173 9.11 11.73 -0.31
CA LYS A 173 9.79 12.41 -1.43
C LYS A 173 9.19 13.79 -1.70
N GLU A 174 7.86 13.91 -1.76
CA GLU A 174 7.14 15.19 -1.92
C GLU A 174 7.51 16.18 -0.80
N SER A 175 7.71 15.71 0.43
CA SER A 175 8.13 16.57 1.57
C SER A 175 9.59 17.06 1.44
N PHE A 176 10.50 16.22 0.92
CA PHE A 176 11.89 16.62 0.66
C PHE A 176 12.03 17.59 -0.53
N ASP A 177 11.22 17.40 -1.57
CA ASP A 177 11.17 18.26 -2.76
C ASP A 177 10.36 19.55 -2.52
N SER A 178 9.80 19.72 -1.32
CA SER A 178 9.09 20.95 -0.98
C SER A 178 10.05 22.15 -0.96
N ARG A 179 9.62 23.26 -1.58
CA ARG A 179 10.44 24.48 -1.73
C ARG A 179 11.03 24.99 -0.42
N MET A 180 10.33 24.78 0.71
CA MET A 180 10.77 25.18 2.04
C MET A 180 11.94 24.32 2.56
N THR A 181 11.93 22.99 2.32
CA THR A 181 13.05 22.10 2.65
C THR A 181 14.28 22.45 1.82
N VAL A 182 14.11 22.65 0.51
CA VAL A 182 15.21 23.06 -0.39
C VAL A 182 15.80 24.41 0.03
N PHE A 183 14.96 25.41 0.29
CA PHE A 183 15.40 26.74 0.73
C PHE A 183 16.14 26.71 2.08
N SER A 184 15.64 25.90 3.03
CA SER A 184 16.29 25.67 4.32
C SER A 184 17.68 25.03 4.16
N GLY A 185 17.82 24.04 3.28
CA GLY A 185 19.10 23.42 2.93
C GLY A 185 20.10 24.40 2.30
N VAL A 186 19.63 25.26 1.40
CA VAL A 186 20.44 26.32 0.77
C VAL A 186 20.93 27.34 1.80
N ILE A 187 20.06 27.81 2.69
CA ILE A 187 20.44 28.73 3.78
C ILE A 187 21.48 28.08 4.70
N MET A 188 21.28 26.83 5.12
CA MET A 188 22.25 26.11 5.94
C MET A 188 23.60 25.94 5.23
N GLY A 189 23.61 25.68 3.92
CA GLY A 189 24.81 25.62 3.10
C GLY A 189 25.60 26.95 3.10
N PHE A 190 24.91 28.07 2.83
CA PHE A 190 25.54 29.39 2.87
C PHE A 190 26.00 29.79 4.28
N ALA A 191 25.23 29.47 5.32
CA ALA A 191 25.62 29.72 6.71
C ALA A 191 26.86 28.92 7.11
N ALA A 192 26.98 27.65 6.68
CA ALA A 192 28.15 26.82 6.94
C ALA A 192 29.41 27.36 6.23
N ILE A 193 29.29 27.71 4.93
CA ILE A 193 30.40 28.30 4.17
C ILE A 193 30.80 29.66 4.75
N GLY A 194 29.83 30.53 5.06
CA GLY A 194 30.06 31.83 5.68
C GLY A 194 30.71 31.72 7.06
N SER A 195 30.33 30.74 7.87
CA SER A 195 30.97 30.44 9.15
C SER A 195 32.42 29.99 8.98
N LEU A 196 32.70 29.07 8.04
CA LEU A 196 34.06 28.60 7.74
C LEU A 196 34.97 29.72 7.24
N ILE A 197 34.51 30.52 6.28
CA ILE A 197 35.26 31.67 5.74
C ILE A 197 35.45 32.72 6.82
N GLY A 198 34.38 33.14 7.51
CA GLY A 198 34.45 34.15 8.56
C GLY A 198 35.36 33.76 9.72
N HIS A 199 35.35 32.49 10.13
CA HIS A 199 36.25 31.97 11.16
C HIS A 199 37.70 31.87 10.67
N SER A 200 37.94 31.51 9.40
CA SER A 200 39.28 31.50 8.80
C SER A 200 39.86 32.91 8.69
N VAL A 201 39.10 33.87 8.16
CA VAL A 201 39.46 35.29 8.06
C VAL A 201 39.71 35.89 9.45
N ARG A 202 38.85 35.60 10.44
CA ARG A 202 39.04 36.06 11.83
C ARG A 202 40.35 35.52 12.44
N ARG A 203 40.73 34.28 12.15
CA ARG A 203 42.03 33.72 12.58
C ARG A 203 43.23 34.31 11.83
N HIS A 204 43.04 34.87 10.65
CA HIS A 204 44.11 35.48 9.86
C HIS A 204 44.37 36.94 10.28
N PHE A 205 43.32 37.71 10.59
CA PHE A 205 43.41 39.11 10.98
C PHE A 205 43.56 39.38 12.49
N ILE A 206 43.35 38.38 13.36
CA ILE A 206 43.60 38.50 14.81
C ILE A 206 44.76 37.56 15.21
N PRO A 207 46.03 37.99 15.07
CA PRO A 207 47.20 37.14 15.27
C PRO A 207 47.59 36.91 16.74
N GLU A 208 47.00 37.62 17.71
CA GLU A 208 47.43 37.62 19.12
C GLU A 208 47.47 36.23 19.80
N ARG A 209 46.73 35.23 19.29
CA ARG A 209 46.86 33.84 19.81
C ARG A 209 48.07 33.08 19.29
N LYS A 210 48.73 33.47 18.19
CA LYS A 210 49.93 32.75 17.71
C LYS A 210 51.09 32.87 18.69
N GLN A 211 51.33 34.07 19.22
CA GLN A 211 52.39 34.32 20.19
C GLN A 211 52.21 33.50 21.48
N ILE A 212 50.97 33.28 21.93
CA ILE A 212 50.67 32.47 23.12
C ILE A 212 50.97 30.97 22.89
N TYR A 213 50.74 30.44 21.68
CA TYR A 213 51.08 29.04 21.39
C TYR A 213 52.59 28.84 21.16
N GLU A 214 53.27 29.79 20.53
CA GLU A 214 54.73 29.75 20.35
C GLU A 214 55.47 29.87 21.71
N SER A 215 54.95 30.65 22.67
CA SER A 215 55.54 30.76 24.02
C SER A 215 55.39 29.54 24.93
N ILE A 216 54.60 28.53 24.54
CA ILE A 216 54.39 27.29 25.34
C ILE A 216 55.24 26.11 24.81
N VAL A 217 55.72 26.19 23.56
CA VAL A 217 56.54 25.16 22.91
C VAL A 217 58.02 25.55 22.86
N GLY A 218 58.35 26.81 23.18
CA GLY A 218 59.70 27.39 23.12
C GLY A 218 60.49 27.44 24.44
N THR A 219 60.17 26.60 25.43
CA THR A 219 60.90 26.46 26.71
C THR A 219 61.10 25.00 27.07
#